data_AF-A0A923YEK7-F1
#
_entry.id   AF-A0A923YEK7-F1
#
_cell.length_a   1.000
_cell.length_b   1.000
_cell.length_c   1.000
_cell.angle_alpha   90.00
_cell.angle_beta   90.00
_cell.angle_gamma   90.00
#
_symmetry.space_group_name_H-M   'P 1'
#
loop_
_entity.id
_entity.type
_entity.pdbx_description
1 polymer ?
#
loop_
_entity_poly.entity_id
_entity_poly.type
_entity_poly.pdbx_seq_one_letter_code
_entity_poly.pdbx_strand_id
1 'polypeptide(L)'
;MTEKRISTLFLLSSIIFVGLAIIGGIRAYSPIPFWDMWDGYLGFYVKVTSGDWSAWWAQHNEHRIVLARLFFWLDLAFFKGQGWFLIIVNYALQSMVCILFWVIWKETKGEKNNWLGFFLICWLFWWIQKNNLEWGFQSQFILAQLLP
;
A
#
# COMPACT_ATOMS: atom_id res chain seq x y z
N MET A 1 16.97 29.45 5.95
CA MET A 1 15.90 28.89 6.82
C MET A 1 16.57 27.95 7.82
N THR A 2 16.31 28.04 9.12
CA THR A 2 16.94 27.12 10.09
C THR A 2 16.42 25.69 9.90
N GLU A 3 17.25 24.67 10.15
CA GLU A 3 16.89 23.24 9.99
C GLU A 3 15.57 22.87 10.70
N LYS A 4 15.34 23.48 11.87
CA LYS A 4 14.10 23.35 12.63
C LYS A 4 12.87 23.84 11.84
N ARG A 5 12.96 25.00 11.18
CA ARG A 5 11.86 25.55 10.36
C ARG A 5 11.57 24.66 9.14
N ILE A 6 12.61 24.15 8.48
CA ILE A 6 12.46 23.21 7.35
C ILE A 6 11.77 21.93 7.83
N SER A 7 12.20 21.39 8.96
CA SER A 7 11.58 20.18 9.55
C SER A 7 10.11 20.40 9.92
N THR A 8 9.77 21.54 10.53
CA THR A 8 8.38 21.89 10.83
C THR A 8 7.53 22.01 9.57
N LEU A 9 8.06 22.63 8.51
CA LEU A 9 7.36 22.76 7.24
C LEU A 9 7.04 21.37 6.66
N PHE A 10 8.02 20.49 6.54
CA PHE A 10 7.80 19.15 6.00
C PHE A 10 6.92 18.28 6.89
N LEU A 11 7.00 18.43 8.22
CA LEU A 11 6.07 17.77 9.13
C LEU A 11 4.62 18.17 8.81
N LEU A 12 4.33 19.47 8.72
CA LEU A 12 2.98 19.95 8.39
C LEU A 12 2.55 19.51 6.99
N SER A 13 3.45 19.55 6.00
CA SER A 13 3.19 19.04 4.67
C SER A 13 2.86 17.55 4.69
N SER A 14 3.57 16.74 5.47
CA SER A 14 3.34 15.29 5.52
C SER A 14 1.95 14.96 6.04
N ILE A 15 1.48 15.69 7.07
CA ILE A 15 0.12 15.55 7.60
C ILE A 15 -0.92 15.89 6.51
N ILE A 16 -0.70 16.98 5.76
CA ILE A 16 -1.58 17.40 4.68
C ILE A 16 -1.61 16.35 3.56
N PHE A 17 -0.45 15.87 3.11
CA PHE A 17 -0.36 14.89 2.03
C PHE A 17 -1.01 13.55 2.40
N VAL A 18 -0.79 13.07 3.63
CA VAL A 18 -1.46 11.87 4.14
C VAL A 18 -2.97 12.09 4.19
N GLY A 19 -3.45 13.23 4.70
CA GLY A 19 -4.87 13.56 4.73
C GLY A 19 -5.51 13.61 3.34
N LEU A 20 -4.83 14.26 2.39
CA LEU A 20 -5.28 14.34 0.99
C LEU A 20 -5.29 12.97 0.31
N ALA A 21 -4.28 12.14 0.57
CA ALA A 21 -4.23 10.77 0.09
C ALA A 21 -5.44 9.98 0.59
N ILE A 22 -5.69 9.97 1.89
CA ILE A 22 -6.84 9.29 2.50
C ILE A 22 -8.16 9.77 1.89
N ILE A 23 -8.35 11.09 1.77
CA ILE A 23 -9.54 11.66 1.11
C ILE A 23 -9.66 11.20 -0.34
N GLY A 24 -8.55 11.16 -1.07
CA GLY A 24 -8.48 10.65 -2.43
C GLY A 24 -8.88 9.18 -2.50
N GLY A 25 -8.33 8.32 -1.64
CA GLY A 25 -8.66 6.90 -1.56
C GLY A 25 -10.13 6.65 -1.25
N ILE A 26 -10.73 7.44 -0.36
CA ILE A 26 -12.17 7.36 -0.06
C ILE A 26 -13.00 7.80 -1.27
N ARG A 27 -12.62 8.89 -1.95
CA ARG A 27 -13.37 9.43 -3.09
C ARG A 27 -13.26 8.59 -4.37
N ALA A 28 -12.11 7.95 -4.57
CA ALA A 28 -11.85 7.11 -5.73
C ALA A 28 -12.24 5.64 -5.51
N TYR A 29 -12.72 5.30 -4.30
CA TYR A 29 -13.17 3.95 -3.98
C TYR A 29 -14.23 3.46 -4.98
N SER A 30 -14.00 2.26 -5.49
CA SER A 30 -14.94 1.52 -6.30
C SER A 30 -14.93 0.06 -5.85
N PRO A 31 -16.11 -0.56 -5.60
CA PRO A 31 -16.20 -1.98 -5.31
C PRO A 31 -16.05 -2.85 -6.56
N ILE A 32 -15.95 -2.25 -7.75
CA ILE A 32 -15.88 -2.98 -9.02
C ILE A 32 -14.43 -3.42 -9.24
N PRO A 33 -14.17 -4.72 -9.47
CA PRO A 33 -12.84 -5.20 -9.82
C PRO A 33 -12.26 -4.46 -11.03
N PHE A 34 -11.01 -4.05 -10.90
CA PHE A 34 -10.28 -3.32 -11.94
C PHE A 34 -9.06 -4.11 -12.40
N TRP A 35 -8.90 -4.24 -13.72
CA TRP A 35 -7.76 -4.87 -14.38
C TRP A 35 -7.40 -6.24 -13.81
N ASP A 36 -6.20 -6.40 -13.25
CA ASP A 36 -5.68 -7.66 -12.72
C ASP A 36 -6.55 -8.26 -11.61
N MET A 37 -7.46 -7.48 -11.01
CA MET A 37 -8.41 -8.01 -10.03
C MET A 37 -9.37 -9.05 -10.62
N TRP A 38 -9.63 -9.04 -11.93
CA TRP A 38 -10.50 -10.03 -12.55
C TRP A 38 -9.90 -11.44 -12.48
N ASP A 39 -8.63 -11.59 -12.85
CA ASP A 39 -7.96 -12.90 -12.83
C ASP A 39 -7.24 -13.17 -11.50
N GLY A 40 -6.41 -12.24 -11.04
CA GLY A 40 -5.53 -12.40 -9.88
C GLY A 40 -6.24 -12.34 -8.52
N TYR A 41 -7.44 -11.76 -8.46
CA TYR A 41 -8.25 -11.65 -7.24
C TYR A 41 -9.51 -12.52 -7.31
N LEU A 42 -10.45 -12.24 -8.23
CA LEU A 42 -11.70 -13.00 -8.33
C LEU A 42 -11.46 -14.40 -8.90
N GLY A 43 -10.72 -14.49 -10.02
CA GLY A 43 -10.35 -15.77 -10.64
C GLY A 43 -9.56 -16.67 -9.69
N PHE A 44 -8.60 -16.12 -8.96
CA PHE A 44 -7.87 -16.80 -7.89
C PHE A 44 -8.83 -17.40 -6.83
N TYR A 45 -9.76 -16.60 -6.31
CA TYR A 45 -10.68 -17.07 -5.27
C TYR A 45 -11.62 -18.17 -5.76
N VAL A 46 -12.12 -18.06 -6.99
CA VAL A 46 -12.94 -19.11 -7.62
C VAL A 46 -12.17 -20.43 -7.73
N LYS A 47 -10.89 -20.39 -8.14
CA LYS A 47 -10.03 -21.59 -8.21
C LYS A 47 -9.80 -22.23 -6.85
N VAL A 48 -9.44 -21.44 -5.84
CA VAL A 48 -9.22 -21.97 -4.48
C VAL A 48 -10.50 -22.57 -3.90
N THR A 49 -11.64 -21.89 -4.07
CA THR A 49 -12.93 -22.37 -3.54
C THR A 49 -13.49 -23.56 -4.31
N SER A 50 -13.09 -23.78 -5.56
CA SER A 50 -13.41 -25.01 -6.32
C SER A 50 -12.46 -26.19 -6.03
N GLY A 51 -11.49 -26.01 -5.13
CA GLY A 51 -10.56 -27.04 -4.68
C GLY A 51 -9.19 -27.03 -5.36
N ASP A 52 -8.93 -26.10 -6.28
CA ASP A 52 -7.60 -25.91 -6.88
C ASP A 52 -6.70 -25.07 -5.96
N TRP A 53 -6.11 -25.74 -4.97
CA TRP A 53 -5.16 -25.13 -4.04
C TRP A 53 -3.82 -24.74 -4.69
N SER A 54 -3.52 -25.25 -5.89
CA SER A 54 -2.30 -24.85 -6.61
C SER A 54 -2.32 -23.37 -6.99
N ALA A 55 -3.52 -22.78 -7.09
CA ALA A 55 -3.75 -21.36 -7.36
C ALA A 55 -3.08 -20.43 -6.32
N TRP A 56 -2.80 -20.88 -5.10
CA TRP A 56 -2.02 -20.10 -4.13
C TRP A 56 -0.60 -19.81 -4.61
N TRP A 57 0.02 -20.78 -5.28
CA TRP A 57 1.43 -20.72 -5.69
C TRP A 57 1.63 -20.53 -7.21
N ALA A 58 0.53 -20.54 -7.98
CA ALA A 58 0.53 -20.26 -9.41
C ALA A 58 1.13 -18.87 -9.71
N GLN A 59 1.85 -18.74 -10.82
CA GLN A 59 2.34 -17.44 -11.26
C GLN A 59 1.18 -16.52 -11.66
N HIS A 60 1.35 -15.23 -11.41
CA HIS A 60 0.54 -14.16 -11.98
C HIS A 60 1.54 -13.22 -12.68
N ASN A 61 1.51 -13.21 -14.00
CA ASN A 61 2.62 -12.74 -14.84
C ASN A 61 3.94 -13.43 -14.44
N GLU A 62 5.03 -12.69 -14.24
CA GLU A 62 6.33 -13.24 -13.85
C GLU A 62 6.47 -13.53 -12.34
N HIS A 63 5.46 -13.17 -11.54
CA HIS A 63 5.56 -13.11 -10.08
C HIS A 63 4.70 -14.16 -9.36
N ARG A 64 5.09 -14.48 -8.12
CA ARG A 64 4.29 -15.27 -7.17
C ARG A 64 3.83 -14.36 -6.04
N ILE A 65 2.54 -14.04 -6.03
CA ILE A 65 1.96 -12.99 -5.20
C ILE A 65 1.21 -13.55 -3.99
N VAL A 66 1.83 -14.50 -3.29
CA VAL A 66 1.20 -15.33 -2.24
C VAL A 66 0.64 -14.47 -1.10
N LEU A 67 1.41 -13.50 -0.63
CA LEU A 67 1.00 -12.61 0.47
C LEU A 67 -0.16 -11.69 0.06
N ALA A 68 -0.14 -11.17 -1.18
CA ALA A 68 -1.26 -10.38 -1.69
C ALA A 68 -2.53 -11.24 -1.83
N ARG A 69 -2.39 -12.48 -2.29
CA ARG A 69 -3.49 -13.47 -2.35
C ARG A 69 -4.11 -13.76 -0.98
N LEU A 70 -3.33 -13.73 0.10
CA LEU A 70 -3.88 -13.84 1.46
C LEU A 70 -4.86 -12.68 1.74
N PHE A 71 -4.48 -11.44 1.42
CA PHE A 71 -5.37 -10.29 1.59
C PHE A 71 -6.60 -10.37 0.67
N PHE A 72 -6.42 -10.82 -0.57
CA PHE A 72 -7.51 -11.03 -1.52
C PHE A 72 -8.52 -12.06 -1.03
N TRP A 73 -8.02 -13.18 -0.50
CA TRP A 73 -8.86 -14.21 0.09
C TRP A 73 -9.61 -13.69 1.32
N LEU A 74 -8.95 -12.92 2.20
CA LEU A 74 -9.59 -12.31 3.36
C LEU A 74 -10.72 -11.34 2.95
N ASP A 75 -10.49 -10.50 1.94
CA ASP A 75 -11.51 -9.57 1.42
C ASP A 75 -12.75 -10.30 0.90
N LEU A 76 -12.55 -11.38 0.12
CA LEU A 76 -13.65 -12.15 -0.44
C LEU A 76 -14.35 -13.03 0.59
N ALA A 77 -13.61 -13.68 1.48
CA ALA A 77 -14.15 -14.61 2.47
C ALA A 77 -14.87 -13.89 3.62
N PHE A 78 -14.34 -12.77 4.13
CA PHE A 78 -14.86 -12.10 5.32
C PHE A 78 -15.53 -10.75 5.03
N PHE A 79 -15.08 -10.03 4.01
CA PHE A 79 -15.55 -8.67 3.71
C PHE A 79 -16.45 -8.58 2.47
N LYS A 80 -16.97 -9.73 2.02
CA LYS A 80 -17.92 -9.85 0.89
C LYS A 80 -17.41 -9.25 -0.42
N GLY A 81 -16.08 -9.20 -0.60
CA GLY A 81 -15.44 -8.72 -1.82
C GLY A 81 -15.67 -7.25 -2.12
N GLN A 82 -15.88 -6.41 -1.10
CA GLN A 82 -16.14 -4.99 -1.29
C GLN A 82 -14.85 -4.19 -1.62
N GLY A 83 -13.66 -4.75 -1.38
CA GLY A 83 -12.39 -4.11 -1.74
C GLY A 83 -11.92 -2.99 -0.81
N TRP A 84 -12.78 -2.40 0.03
CA TRP A 84 -12.38 -1.34 0.98
C TRP A 84 -11.30 -1.83 1.96
N PHE A 85 -11.35 -3.11 2.35
CA PHE A 85 -10.34 -3.71 3.21
C PHE A 85 -8.97 -3.72 2.53
N LEU A 86 -8.92 -4.04 1.23
CA LEU A 86 -7.67 -4.00 0.46
C LEU A 86 -7.10 -2.58 0.37
N ILE A 87 -7.95 -1.56 0.28
CA ILE A 87 -7.50 -0.16 0.34
C ILE A 87 -6.87 0.13 1.71
N ILE A 88 -7.53 -0.25 2.82
CA ILE A 88 -6.94 -0.07 4.16
C ILE A 88 -5.59 -0.78 4.26
N VAL A 89 -5.48 -2.00 3.73
CA VAL A 89 -4.22 -2.75 3.69
C VAL A 89 -3.14 -1.98 2.92
N ASN A 90 -3.45 -1.40 1.74
CA ASN A 90 -2.48 -0.58 1.00
C ASN A 90 -1.96 0.59 1.86
N TYR A 91 -2.86 1.34 2.52
CA TYR A 91 -2.45 2.47 3.39
C TYR A 91 -1.64 2.00 4.60
N ALA A 92 -2.01 0.86 5.21
CA ALA A 92 -1.27 0.28 6.33
C ALA A 92 0.15 -0.12 5.90
N LEU A 93 0.28 -0.85 4.78
CA LEU A 93 1.58 -1.26 4.23
C LEU A 93 2.41 -0.04 3.82
N GLN A 94 1.81 0.97 3.16
CA GLN A 94 2.51 2.20 2.78
C GLN A 94 3.02 2.95 4.02
N SER A 95 2.24 2.95 5.10
CA SER A 95 2.67 3.52 6.39
C SER A 95 3.83 2.74 7.00
N MET A 96 3.81 1.40 6.91
CA MET A 96 4.92 0.55 7.33
C MET A 96 6.20 0.84 6.53
N VAL A 97 6.09 1.12 5.22
CA VAL A 97 7.24 1.52 4.38
C VAL A 97 7.84 2.84 4.88
N CYS A 98 6.98 3.83 5.18
CA CYS A 98 7.43 5.09 5.77
C CYS A 98 8.16 4.89 7.10
N ILE A 99 7.62 4.03 7.98
CA ILE A 99 8.24 3.71 9.27
C ILE A 99 9.58 3.01 9.07
N LEU A 100 9.65 2.02 8.18
CA LEU A 100 10.88 1.30 7.87
C LEU A 100 11.98 2.26 7.40
N PHE A 101 11.69 3.11 6.42
CA PHE A 101 12.66 4.09 5.94
C PHE A 101 13.03 5.12 7.00
N TRP A 102 12.09 5.52 7.86
CA TRP A 102 12.38 6.40 9.00
C TRP A 102 13.34 5.76 9.99
N VAL A 103 13.13 4.48 10.34
CA VAL A 103 14.01 3.73 11.25
C VAL A 103 15.41 3.59 10.65
N ILE A 104 15.51 3.15 9.40
CA ILE A 104 16.79 3.02 8.68
C ILE A 104 17.52 4.38 8.64
N TRP A 105 16.80 5.47 8.38
CA TRP A 105 17.37 6.82 8.40
C TRP A 105 17.93 7.19 9.77
N LYS A 106 17.15 6.98 10.83
CA LYS A 106 17.55 7.29 12.21
C LYS A 106 18.77 6.49 12.66
N GLU A 107 18.85 5.22 12.30
CA GLU A 107 20.01 4.38 12.59
C GLU A 107 21.28 4.85 11.85
N THR A 108 21.12 5.37 10.63
CA THR A 108 22.27 5.78 9.80
C THR A 108 22.78 7.20 10.13
N LYS A 109 21.88 8.14 10.49
CA LYS A 109 22.21 9.58 10.57
C LYS A 109 21.86 10.25 11.91
N GLY A 110 21.25 9.54 12.86
CA GLY A 110 20.81 10.10 14.13
C GLY A 110 19.67 11.13 13.97
N GLU A 111 19.68 12.21 14.75
CA GLU A 111 18.61 13.24 14.71
C GLU A 111 18.81 14.36 13.67
N LYS A 112 19.87 14.30 12.87
CA LYS A 112 20.15 15.32 11.85
C LYS A 112 19.24 15.13 10.64
N ASN A 113 18.78 16.24 10.06
CA ASN A 113 17.99 16.30 8.83
C ASN A 113 16.67 15.49 8.88
N ASN A 114 15.95 15.52 10.01
CA ASN A 114 14.64 14.85 10.16
C ASN A 114 13.61 15.25 9.08
N TRP A 115 13.78 16.44 8.49
CA TRP A 115 12.97 16.91 7.37
C TRP A 115 12.96 15.95 6.17
N LEU A 116 14.04 15.19 5.94
CA LEU A 116 14.12 14.21 4.85
C LEU A 116 13.13 13.05 5.03
N GLY A 117 12.94 12.60 6.27
CA GLY A 117 11.95 11.56 6.55
C GLY A 117 10.52 12.05 6.36
N PHE A 118 10.23 13.30 6.76
CA PHE A 118 8.92 13.92 6.48
C PHE A 118 8.71 14.17 4.98
N PHE A 119 9.75 14.59 4.27
CA PHE A 119 9.73 14.69 2.81
C PHE A 119 9.42 13.35 2.14
N LEU A 120 10.02 12.25 2.62
CA LEU A 120 9.76 10.91 2.12
C LEU A 120 8.30 10.49 2.37
N ILE A 121 7.71 10.84 3.52
CA ILE A 121 6.27 10.63 3.77
C ILE A 121 5.42 11.43 2.76
N CYS A 122 5.73 12.72 2.53
CA CYS A 122 5.03 13.52 1.52
C CYS A 122 5.12 12.86 0.14
N TRP A 123 6.31 12.38 -0.25
CA TRP A 123 6.55 11.74 -1.54
C TRP A 123 5.71 10.47 -1.67
N LEU A 124 5.75 9.59 -0.67
CA LEU A 124 5.08 8.30 -0.67
C LEU A 124 3.55 8.41 -0.62
N PHE A 125 3.01 9.48 -0.03
CA PHE A 125 1.58 9.78 -0.02
C PHE A 125 1.17 10.80 -1.08
N TRP A 126 2.04 11.15 -2.02
CA TRP A 126 1.66 12.06 -3.09
C TRP A 126 0.68 11.39 -4.05
N TRP A 127 -0.44 12.05 -4.35
CA TRP A 127 -1.48 11.53 -5.24
C TRP A 127 -1.02 11.19 -6.68
N ILE A 128 0.19 11.60 -7.09
CA ILE A 128 0.76 11.17 -8.38
C ILE A 128 0.85 9.63 -8.49
N GLN A 129 0.99 8.92 -7.37
CA GLN A 129 0.99 7.46 -7.30
C GLN A 129 -0.38 6.89 -6.87
N LYS A 130 -1.48 7.58 -7.18
CA LYS A 130 -2.86 7.19 -6.78
C LYS A 130 -3.19 5.72 -7.02
N ASN A 131 -2.69 5.11 -8.11
CA ASN A 131 -2.94 3.70 -8.39
C ASN A 131 -2.48 2.81 -7.22
N ASN A 132 -1.29 3.04 -6.67
CA ASN A 132 -0.77 2.28 -5.52
C ASN A 132 -1.64 2.43 -4.26
N LEU A 133 -2.38 3.54 -4.14
CA LEU A 133 -3.17 3.89 -2.97
C LEU A 133 -4.63 3.44 -3.10
N GLU A 134 -5.26 3.65 -4.26
CA GLU A 134 -6.70 3.46 -4.48
C GLU A 134 -7.07 2.11 -5.12
N TRP A 135 -6.10 1.38 -5.67
CA TRP A 135 -6.36 0.10 -6.34
C TRP A 135 -6.08 -1.08 -5.40
N GLY A 136 -7.11 -1.86 -5.09
CA GLY A 136 -7.04 -2.98 -4.16
C GLY A 136 -6.04 -4.09 -4.52
N PHE A 137 -5.52 -4.13 -5.76
CA PHE A 137 -4.54 -5.14 -6.19
C PHE A 137 -3.08 -4.81 -5.80
N GLN A 138 -2.82 -3.61 -5.28
CA GLN A 138 -1.46 -3.04 -5.23
C GLN A 138 -0.60 -3.48 -4.04
N SER A 139 -1.17 -4.19 -3.07
CA SER A 139 -0.44 -4.67 -1.88
C SER A 139 0.87 -5.40 -2.21
N GLN A 140 0.92 -6.14 -3.33
CA GLN A 140 2.13 -6.84 -3.81
C GLN A 140 3.33 -5.91 -4.10
N PHE A 141 3.09 -4.73 -4.66
CA PHE A 141 4.14 -3.77 -5.01
C PHE A 141 4.71 -3.09 -3.76
N ILE A 142 3.84 -2.83 -2.77
CA ILE A 142 4.23 -2.26 -1.49
C ILE A 142 4.99 -3.30 -0.65
N LEU A 143 4.52 -4.55 -0.65
CA LEU A 143 5.20 -5.66 0.04
C LEU A 143 6.62 -5.91 -0.49
N ALA A 144 6.84 -5.75 -1.80
CA ALA A 144 8.18 -5.87 -2.40
C ALA A 144 9.18 -4.83 -1.87
N GLN A 145 8.71 -3.75 -1.23
CA GLN A 145 9.56 -2.76 -0.56
C GLN A 145 9.77 -3.06 0.93
N LEU A 146 8.90 -3.88 1.53
CA LEU A 146 8.92 -4.21 2.96
C LEU A 146 9.69 -5.48 3.28
N LEU A 147 9.71 -6.41 2.33
CA LEU A 147 10.27 -7.76 2.51
C LEU A 147 11.40 -8.00 1.51
N PRO A 148 12.44 -8.76 1.89
CA PRO A 148 13.55 -9.11 1.01
C PRO A 148 13.15 -10.01 -0.16
#